data_AF-A0AA36AFT6-F1
#
_entry.id   AF-A0AA36AFT6-F1
#
_cell.length_a   1.000
_cell.length_b   1.000
_cell.length_c   1.000
_cell.angle_alpha   90.00
_cell.angle_beta   90.00
_cell.angle_gamma   90.00
#
_symmetry.space_group_name_H-M   'P 1'
#
loop_
_entity.id
_entity.type
_entity.pdbx_description
1 polymer ?
#
loop_
_entity_poly.entity_id
_entity_poly.type
_entity_poly.pdbx_seq_one_letter_code
_entity_poly.pdbx_strand_id
1 'polypeptide(L)'
;MPKLCRYDYHQANWETINNQLQTIDWDLYLTGPDKHKKFLNKIEEICAKNIPLKKTKSTKKPVPRERKILMRNRSRLRNKTFKLTSKHELQKVLDQIYRLEDDLKQHYDEERNNAEKRAIENIKKNPKCFYSFAKKYSNTKSTIGPLQRQNGDVVNNPIEMAEVLGQQYESVFSEPSKTMKIHDPGKFFKDIDHTKPTLSDIDFNPEDIERAIDKLSMHSAAGPDGFNAMILKNCKVVQLQELFDVRHSVFIIGKPGTGKSKVWNSLLQTNRNQQLKPIAIDLDPKAVTNDELFGVINPATREWKDGK
;
A
#
# COMPACT_ATOMS: atom_id res chain seq x y z
N MET A 1 -0.72 4.67 17.10
CA MET A 1 -1.16 4.56 15.69
C MET A 1 -2.14 5.67 15.39
N PRO A 2 -1.95 6.43 14.29
CA PRO A 2 -2.92 7.40 13.81
C PRO A 2 -4.30 6.77 13.65
N LYS A 3 -5.36 7.49 14.01
CA LYS A 3 -6.72 6.92 14.09
C LYS A 3 -7.29 6.56 12.71
N LEU A 4 -7.04 7.40 11.69
CA LEU A 4 -7.45 7.19 10.30
C LEU A 4 -6.94 5.85 9.72
N CYS A 5 -5.77 5.36 10.12
CA CYS A 5 -5.22 4.09 9.64
C CYS A 5 -6.07 2.85 9.98
N ARG A 6 -6.96 2.96 10.98
CA ARG A 6 -7.75 1.85 11.53
C ARG A 6 -8.94 1.48 10.67
N TYR A 7 -9.40 2.36 9.78
CA TYR A 7 -10.57 2.13 8.94
C TYR A 7 -10.24 1.26 7.72
N ASP A 8 -11.21 0.46 7.28
CA ASP A 8 -11.13 -0.37 6.08
C ASP A 8 -11.66 0.39 4.86
N TYR A 9 -10.80 1.22 4.28
CA TYR A 9 -11.12 2.10 3.14
C TYR A 9 -11.60 1.36 1.88
N HIS A 10 -11.39 0.04 1.77
CA HIS A 10 -11.95 -0.76 0.68
C HIS A 10 -13.46 -0.95 0.78
N GLN A 11 -14.03 -0.80 1.99
CA GLN A 11 -15.48 -0.89 2.25
C GLN A 11 -16.11 0.49 2.46
N ALA A 12 -15.39 1.56 2.12
CA ALA A 12 -15.88 2.92 2.30
C ALA A 12 -16.99 3.25 1.29
N ASN A 13 -18.07 3.88 1.77
CA ASN A 13 -19.05 4.52 0.90
C ASN A 13 -18.54 5.91 0.48
N TRP A 14 -17.73 5.94 -0.58
CA TRP A 14 -17.11 7.17 -1.08
C TRP A 14 -18.13 8.20 -1.57
N GLU A 15 -19.30 7.78 -2.03
CA GLU A 15 -20.36 8.70 -2.48
C GLU A 15 -20.89 9.53 -1.30
N THR A 16 -21.27 8.87 -0.20
CA THR A 16 -21.74 9.58 1.01
C THR A 16 -20.63 10.43 1.63
N ILE A 17 -19.39 9.94 1.64
CA ILE A 17 -18.24 10.68 2.15
C ILE A 17 -18.03 11.97 1.33
N ASN A 18 -18.00 11.86 0.01
CA ASN A 18 -17.78 12.99 -0.88
C ASN A 18 -18.90 14.04 -0.74
N ASN A 19 -20.16 13.61 -0.69
CA ASN A 19 -21.29 14.52 -0.46
C ASN A 19 -21.16 15.27 0.87
N GLN A 20 -20.78 14.59 1.95
CA GLN A 20 -20.55 15.23 3.25
C GLN A 20 -19.38 16.22 3.21
N LEU A 21 -18.33 15.94 2.45
CA LEU A 21 -17.18 16.84 2.31
C LEU A 21 -17.53 18.09 1.49
N GLN A 22 -18.37 17.98 0.48
CA GLN A 22 -18.84 19.13 -0.34
C GLN A 22 -19.77 20.06 0.44
N THR A 23 -20.60 19.52 1.34
CA THR A 23 -21.53 20.36 2.15
C THR A 23 -20.82 21.26 3.17
N ILE A 24 -19.52 21.08 3.38
CA ILE A 24 -18.76 21.85 4.36
C ILE A 24 -18.14 23.06 3.66
N ASP A 25 -18.45 24.24 4.16
CA ASP A 25 -17.72 25.46 3.83
C ASP A 25 -16.34 25.43 4.50
N TRP A 26 -15.33 24.97 3.76
CA TRP A 26 -13.96 24.83 4.26
C TRP A 26 -13.29 26.15 4.56
N ASP A 27 -13.62 27.22 3.83
CA ASP A 27 -13.04 28.54 4.02
C ASP A 27 -13.47 29.14 5.36
N LEU A 28 -14.75 28.96 5.71
CA LEU A 28 -15.28 29.35 7.02
C LEU A 28 -14.79 28.41 8.14
N TYR A 29 -14.76 27.10 7.87
CA TYR A 29 -14.43 26.08 8.87
C TYR A 29 -12.95 26.07 9.26
N LEU A 30 -12.05 26.33 8.31
CA LEU A 30 -10.60 26.34 8.51
C LEU A 30 -10.07 27.73 8.87
N THR A 31 -10.66 28.35 9.88
CA THR A 31 -10.23 29.63 10.46
C THR A 31 -9.41 29.43 11.75
N GLY A 32 -8.45 30.33 12.01
CA GLY A 32 -7.59 30.33 13.20
C GLY A 32 -6.27 29.54 13.06
N PRO A 33 -5.49 29.39 14.14
CA PRO A 33 -4.14 28.79 14.11
C PRO A 33 -4.15 27.25 13.97
N ASP A 34 -5.26 26.57 14.27
CA ASP A 34 -5.35 25.10 14.33
C ASP A 34 -6.02 24.44 13.09
N LYS A 35 -5.92 25.07 11.92
CA LYS A 35 -6.62 24.63 10.69
C LYS A 35 -6.38 23.15 10.37
N HIS A 36 -5.12 22.73 10.40
CA HIS A 36 -4.72 21.36 10.09
C HIS A 36 -5.39 20.32 11.03
N LYS A 37 -5.44 20.62 12.33
CA LYS A 37 -6.05 19.72 13.33
C LYS A 37 -7.57 19.66 13.18
N LYS A 38 -8.22 20.81 12.89
CA LYS A 38 -9.66 20.88 12.59
C LYS A 38 -10.00 20.05 11.35
N PHE A 39 -9.21 20.19 10.28
CA PHE A 39 -9.34 19.42 9.06
C PHE A 39 -9.28 17.91 9.34
N LEU A 40 -8.19 17.45 9.98
CA LEU A 40 -8.01 16.02 10.28
C LEU A 40 -9.14 15.45 11.14
N ASN A 41 -9.58 16.17 12.17
CA ASN A 41 -10.68 15.73 13.03
C ASN A 41 -12.00 15.61 12.26
N LYS A 42 -12.27 16.52 11.31
CA LYS A 42 -13.50 16.48 10.52
C LYS A 42 -13.50 15.32 9.53
N ILE A 43 -12.37 15.08 8.88
CA ILE A 43 -12.19 13.89 8.01
C ILE A 43 -12.33 12.61 8.84
N GLU A 44 -11.76 12.56 10.04
CA GLU A 44 -11.92 11.42 10.97
C GLU A 44 -13.38 11.18 11.32
N GLU A 45 -14.14 12.24 11.65
CA GLU A 45 -15.57 12.15 11.97
C GLU A 45 -16.37 11.54 10.81
N ILE A 46 -16.11 12.00 9.58
CA ILE A 46 -16.78 11.51 8.36
C ILE A 46 -16.37 10.05 8.08
N CYS A 47 -15.08 9.73 8.20
CA CYS A 47 -14.59 8.37 8.01
C CYS A 47 -15.18 7.40 9.05
N ALA A 48 -15.30 7.83 10.31
CA ALA A 48 -15.84 7.01 11.39
C ALA A 48 -17.31 6.63 11.17
N LYS A 49 -18.09 7.52 10.55
CA LYS A 49 -19.51 7.28 10.24
C LYS A 49 -19.70 6.37 9.02
N ASN A 50 -18.82 6.48 8.03
CA ASN A 50 -19.02 5.89 6.71
C ASN A 50 -18.10 4.71 6.38
N ILE A 51 -17.14 4.38 7.25
CA ILE A 51 -16.14 3.33 7.00
C ILE A 51 -16.03 2.40 8.21
N PRO A 52 -16.19 1.08 8.04
CA PRO A 52 -16.00 0.14 9.13
C PRO A 52 -14.54 0.05 9.56
N LEU A 53 -14.31 -0.30 10.84
CA LEU A 53 -12.96 -0.58 11.34
C LEU A 53 -12.41 -1.88 10.74
N LYS A 54 -11.10 -1.89 10.46
CA LYS A 54 -10.39 -3.11 10.07
C LYS A 54 -10.51 -4.14 11.18
N LYS A 55 -10.94 -5.34 10.82
CA LYS A 55 -10.92 -6.50 11.73
C LYS A 55 -9.46 -6.84 12.04
N THR A 56 -9.06 -6.69 13.30
CA THR A 56 -7.75 -7.14 13.79
C THR A 56 -7.74 -8.67 13.78
N LYS A 57 -7.21 -9.28 12.72
CA LYS A 57 -6.98 -10.72 12.70
C LYS A 57 -5.84 -11.04 13.65
N SER A 58 -6.04 -12.00 14.56
CA SER A 58 -4.95 -12.57 15.35
C SER A 58 -3.82 -13.01 14.42
N THR A 59 -2.59 -12.59 14.74
CA THR A 59 -1.39 -12.97 13.97
C THR A 59 -1.10 -14.47 14.09
N LYS A 60 -1.64 -15.13 15.11
CA LYS A 60 -1.53 -16.59 15.30
C LYS A 60 -2.70 -17.28 14.59
N LYS A 61 -2.42 -17.85 13.42
CA LYS A 61 -3.34 -18.80 12.78
C LYS A 61 -3.47 -20.03 13.70
N PRO A 62 -4.69 -20.43 14.09
CA PRO A 62 -4.87 -21.61 14.91
C PRO A 62 -4.39 -22.85 14.16
N VAL A 63 -3.65 -23.73 14.83
CA VAL A 63 -3.25 -25.02 14.26
C VAL A 63 -4.50 -25.82 13.90
N PRO A 64 -4.62 -26.37 12.67
CA PRO A 64 -5.75 -27.18 12.25
C PRO A 64 -6.05 -28.33 13.20
N ARG A 65 -7.34 -28.70 13.32
CA ARG A 65 -7.81 -29.75 14.24
C ARG A 65 -7.10 -31.09 14.00
N GLU A 66 -6.98 -31.51 12.74
CA GLU A 66 -6.31 -32.75 12.34
C GLU A 66 -4.86 -32.79 12.82
N ARG A 67 -4.08 -31.72 12.55
CA ARG A 67 -2.69 -31.63 13.06
C ARG A 67 -2.61 -31.67 14.58
N LYS A 68 -3.54 -31.02 15.29
CA LYS A 68 -3.59 -31.11 16.77
C LYS A 68 -3.81 -32.55 17.24
N ILE A 69 -4.65 -33.31 16.55
CA ILE A 69 -4.91 -34.74 16.86
C ILE A 69 -3.63 -35.55 16.62
N LEU A 70 -3.00 -35.40 15.45
CA LEU A 70 -1.75 -36.09 15.11
C LEU A 70 -0.62 -35.78 16.09
N MET A 71 -0.42 -34.50 16.44
CA MET A 71 0.60 -34.09 17.43
C MET A 71 0.34 -34.67 18.82
N ARG A 72 -0.93 -34.72 19.26
CA ARG A 72 -1.31 -35.33 20.54
C ARG A 72 -1.08 -36.84 20.53
N ASN A 73 -1.45 -37.52 19.44
CA ASN A 73 -1.24 -38.96 19.29
C ASN A 73 0.26 -39.30 19.27
N ARG A 74 1.07 -38.53 18.54
CA ARG A 74 2.53 -38.66 18.53
C ARG A 74 3.12 -38.50 19.93
N SER A 75 2.68 -37.48 20.67
CA SER A 75 3.12 -37.26 22.05
C SER A 75 2.76 -38.42 22.98
N ARG A 76 1.53 -38.95 22.87
CA ARG A 76 1.09 -40.14 23.63
C ARG A 76 1.93 -41.37 23.31
N LEU A 77 2.19 -41.65 22.03
CA LEU A 77 3.00 -42.80 21.63
C LEU A 77 4.47 -42.66 22.05
N ARG A 78 5.07 -41.47 21.93
CA ARG A 78 6.41 -41.19 22.48
C ARG A 78 6.45 -41.39 24.00
N ASN A 79 5.41 -41.01 24.72
CA ASN A 79 5.36 -41.27 26.16
C ASN A 79 5.22 -42.77 26.48
N LYS A 80 4.55 -43.53 25.59
CA LYS A 80 4.41 -44.98 25.72
C LYS A 80 5.74 -45.72 25.52
N THR A 81 6.62 -45.23 24.64
CA THR A 81 7.92 -45.89 24.39
C THR A 81 8.79 -45.97 25.65
N PHE A 82 8.75 -44.97 26.54
CA PHE A 82 9.52 -44.99 27.79
C PHE A 82 9.08 -46.08 28.79
N LYS A 83 7.87 -46.63 28.63
CA LYS A 83 7.30 -47.64 29.54
C LYS A 83 7.37 -49.07 28.98
N LEU A 84 7.83 -49.23 27.74
CA LEU A 84 7.83 -50.52 27.05
C LEU A 84 9.17 -51.24 27.22
N THR A 85 9.12 -52.46 27.73
CA THR A 85 10.29 -53.35 27.86
C THR A 85 10.42 -54.30 26.66
N SER A 86 9.32 -54.65 26.01
CA SER A 86 9.30 -55.57 24.87
C SER A 86 9.83 -54.92 23.60
N LYS A 87 10.89 -55.49 23.01
CA LYS A 87 11.52 -55.02 21.76
C LYS A 87 10.54 -55.00 20.59
N HIS A 88 9.70 -56.03 20.46
CA HIS A 88 8.75 -56.14 19.35
C HIS A 88 7.58 -55.13 19.48
N GLU A 89 7.08 -54.90 20.69
CA GLU A 89 6.05 -53.87 20.92
C GLU A 89 6.61 -52.46 20.75
N LEU A 90 7.85 -52.24 21.19
CA LEU A 90 8.55 -50.98 20.97
C LEU A 90 8.67 -50.67 19.47
N GLN A 91 9.08 -51.65 18.66
CA GLN A 91 9.17 -51.47 17.21
C GLN A 91 7.82 -51.10 16.59
N LYS A 92 6.74 -51.77 16.97
CA LYS A 92 5.38 -51.43 16.50
C LYS A 92 4.99 -50.00 16.84
N VAL A 93 5.32 -49.51 18.04
CA VAL A 93 5.01 -48.14 18.46
C VAL A 93 5.87 -47.12 17.70
N LEU A 94 7.14 -47.44 17.42
CA LEU A 94 8.01 -46.60 16.59
C LEU A 94 7.49 -46.48 15.15
N ASP A 95 7.04 -47.59 14.55
CA ASP A 95 6.46 -47.58 13.20
C ASP A 95 5.19 -46.71 13.15
N GLN A 96 4.37 -46.73 14.22
CA GLN A 96 3.21 -45.84 14.34
C GLN A 96 3.60 -44.37 14.47
N ILE A 97 4.67 -44.06 15.21
CA ILE A 97 5.19 -42.69 15.33
C ILE A 97 5.68 -42.20 13.95
N TYR A 98 6.40 -43.05 13.21
CA TYR A 98 6.90 -42.71 11.88
C TYR A 98 5.75 -42.36 10.92
N ARG A 99 4.68 -43.18 10.89
CA ARG A 99 3.49 -42.89 10.08
C ARG A 99 2.84 -41.55 10.46
N LEU A 100 2.69 -41.27 11.76
CA LEU A 100 2.16 -39.99 12.23
C LEU A 100 3.05 -38.79 11.85
N GLU A 101 4.36 -38.99 11.81
CA GLU A 101 5.32 -37.96 11.39
C GLU A 101 5.22 -37.70 9.87
N ASP A 102 5.01 -38.75 9.07
CA ASP A 102 4.75 -38.62 7.63
C ASP A 102 3.41 -37.91 7.36
N ASP A 103 2.33 -38.30 8.03
CA ASP A 103 1.02 -37.63 7.92
C ASP A 103 1.11 -36.14 8.29
N LEU A 104 1.87 -35.81 9.35
CA LEU A 104 2.10 -34.42 9.75
C LEU A 104 2.85 -33.65 8.66
N LYS A 105 3.85 -34.27 8.04
CA LYS A 105 4.63 -33.67 6.95
C LYS A 105 3.74 -33.39 5.74
N GLN A 106 2.94 -34.37 5.31
CA GLN A 106 1.99 -34.21 4.20
C GLN A 106 1.05 -33.02 4.45
N HIS A 107 0.48 -32.91 5.65
CA HIS A 107 -0.37 -31.77 6.02
C HIS A 107 0.30 -30.40 5.97
N TYR A 108 1.61 -30.30 6.22
CA TYR A 108 2.37 -29.06 6.09
C TYR A 108 2.65 -28.73 4.61
N ASP A 109 3.00 -29.75 3.83
CA ASP A 109 3.28 -29.61 2.39
C ASP A 109 2.01 -29.19 1.63
N GLU A 110 0.85 -29.77 1.96
CA GLU A 110 -0.44 -29.37 1.40
C GLU A 110 -0.79 -27.90 1.69
N GLU A 111 -0.60 -27.42 2.94
CA GLU A 111 -0.85 -26.02 3.27
C GLU A 111 0.07 -25.09 2.49
N ARG A 112 1.34 -25.48 2.33
CA ARG A 112 2.31 -24.73 1.55
C ARG A 112 1.88 -24.66 0.08
N ASN A 113 1.56 -25.80 -0.52
CA ASN A 113 1.12 -25.90 -1.92
C ASN A 113 -0.16 -25.07 -2.15
N ASN A 114 -1.11 -25.10 -1.21
CA ASN A 114 -2.31 -24.29 -1.28
C ASN A 114 -2.04 -22.78 -1.15
N ALA A 115 -1.09 -22.38 -0.29
CA ALA A 115 -0.68 -20.99 -0.17
C ALA A 115 0.05 -20.49 -1.43
N GLU A 116 0.86 -21.35 -2.05
CA GLU A 116 1.57 -21.07 -3.30
C GLU A 116 0.59 -20.90 -4.48
N LYS A 117 -0.34 -21.83 -4.66
CA LYS A 117 -1.40 -21.74 -5.69
C LYS A 117 -2.17 -20.42 -5.57
N ARG A 118 -2.60 -20.07 -4.35
CA ARG A 118 -3.29 -18.79 -4.10
C ARG A 118 -2.41 -17.58 -4.44
N ALA A 119 -1.11 -17.64 -4.17
CA ALA A 119 -0.21 -16.55 -4.52
C ALA A 119 -0.14 -16.39 -6.05
N ILE A 120 -0.01 -17.50 -6.79
CA ILE A 120 0.06 -17.53 -8.26
C ILE A 120 -1.22 -17.01 -8.90
N GLU A 121 -2.38 -17.51 -8.48
CA GLU A 121 -3.70 -17.09 -8.99
C GLU A 121 -3.92 -15.58 -8.84
N ASN A 122 -3.39 -14.99 -7.75
CA ASN A 122 -3.54 -13.58 -7.46
C ASN A 122 -2.42 -12.70 -8.05
N ILE A 123 -1.39 -13.24 -8.72
CA ILE A 123 -0.28 -12.45 -9.30
C ILE A 123 -0.83 -11.34 -10.21
N LYS A 124 -1.74 -11.70 -11.12
CA LYS A 124 -2.28 -10.76 -12.11
C LYS A 124 -3.11 -9.64 -11.48
N LYS A 125 -3.76 -9.90 -10.34
CA LYS A 125 -4.64 -8.94 -9.63
C LYS A 125 -3.87 -8.10 -8.60
N ASN A 126 -2.98 -8.73 -7.84
CA ASN A 126 -2.17 -8.10 -6.81
C ASN A 126 -0.78 -8.78 -6.70
N PRO A 127 0.23 -8.27 -7.42
CA PRO A 127 1.59 -8.82 -7.38
C PRO A 127 2.20 -8.86 -5.97
N LYS A 128 1.77 -7.99 -5.04
CA LYS A 128 2.28 -7.97 -3.66
C LYS A 128 2.00 -9.27 -2.91
N CYS A 129 0.91 -9.99 -3.24
CA CYS A 129 0.61 -11.28 -2.63
C CYS A 129 1.71 -12.32 -2.91
N PHE A 130 2.20 -12.34 -4.15
CA PHE A 130 3.30 -13.22 -4.56
C PHE A 130 4.62 -12.82 -3.91
N TYR A 131 5.01 -11.54 -3.98
CA TYR A 131 6.26 -11.09 -3.35
C TYR A 131 6.25 -11.28 -1.82
N SER A 132 5.09 -11.15 -1.17
CA SER A 132 4.94 -11.45 0.25
C SER A 132 5.13 -12.95 0.54
N PHE A 133 4.57 -13.83 -0.29
CA PHE A 133 4.77 -15.28 -0.19
C PHE A 133 6.25 -15.64 -0.42
N ALA A 134 6.85 -15.17 -1.52
CA ALA A 134 8.25 -15.43 -1.84
C ALA A 134 9.18 -14.94 -0.72
N LYS A 135 8.98 -13.71 -0.21
CA LYS A 135 9.78 -13.13 0.88
C LYS A 135 9.72 -13.95 2.17
N LYS A 136 8.57 -14.56 2.47
CA LYS A 136 8.41 -15.43 3.65
C LYS A 136 9.39 -16.61 3.63
N TYR A 137 9.72 -17.11 2.45
CA TYR A 137 10.60 -18.28 2.26
C TYR A 137 12.00 -17.91 1.73
N SER A 138 12.20 -16.68 1.24
CA SER A 138 13.53 -16.19 0.83
C SER A 138 14.40 -15.82 2.03
N ASN A 139 13.78 -15.45 3.15
CA ASN A 139 14.52 -15.12 4.36
C ASN A 139 15.07 -16.41 5.00
N THR A 140 16.22 -16.88 4.53
CA THR A 140 17.16 -17.51 5.47
C THR A 140 17.38 -16.47 6.56
N LYS A 141 16.94 -16.75 7.79
CA LYS A 141 17.32 -15.92 8.93
C LYS A 141 18.84 -15.99 8.98
N SER A 142 19.53 -15.01 8.40
CA SER A 142 20.92 -14.75 8.72
C SER A 142 20.89 -14.24 10.15
N THR A 143 20.85 -15.16 11.10
CA THR A 143 21.29 -14.83 12.44
C THR A 143 22.72 -14.37 12.27
N ILE A 144 22.97 -13.11 12.62
CA ILE A 144 24.33 -12.62 12.80
C ILE A 144 25.00 -13.66 13.69
N GLY A 145 26.05 -14.28 13.19
CA GLY A 145 26.77 -15.30 13.94
C GLY A 145 27.35 -14.69 15.22
N PRO A 146 27.80 -15.52 16.16
CA PRO A 146 28.44 -15.00 17.35
C PRO A 146 29.62 -14.09 16.95
N LEU A 147 29.69 -12.90 17.55
CA LEU A 147 30.67 -11.86 17.22
C LEU A 147 31.87 -11.95 18.14
N GLN A 148 33.06 -11.66 17.64
CA GLN A 148 34.27 -11.62 18.44
C GLN A 148 34.54 -10.19 18.93
N ARG A 149 34.76 -10.01 20.23
CA ARG A 149 35.27 -8.76 20.81
C ARG A 149 36.75 -8.57 20.45
N GLN A 150 37.26 -7.35 20.59
CA GLN A 150 38.69 -7.07 20.39
C GLN A 150 39.61 -7.88 21.32
N ASN A 151 39.09 -8.30 22.48
CA ASN A 151 39.80 -9.10 23.47
C ASN A 151 39.83 -10.61 23.12
N GLY A 152 39.20 -11.02 22.02
CA GLY A 152 39.14 -12.41 21.57
C GLY A 152 37.88 -13.18 22.01
N ASP A 153 37.10 -12.64 22.96
CA ASP A 153 35.88 -13.27 23.49
C ASP A 153 34.75 -13.34 22.45
N VAL A 154 34.02 -14.46 22.44
CA VAL A 154 32.92 -14.72 21.51
C VAL A 154 31.57 -14.45 22.17
N VAL A 155 30.76 -13.61 21.52
CA VAL A 155 29.49 -13.09 22.03
C VAL A 155 28.32 -13.58 21.16
N ASN A 156 27.33 -14.23 21.77
CA ASN A 156 26.12 -14.73 21.09
C ASN A 156 24.82 -14.11 21.65
N ASN A 157 24.92 -13.22 22.63
CA ASN A 157 23.78 -12.53 23.21
C ASN A 157 23.42 -11.31 22.34
N PRO A 158 22.16 -11.15 21.87
CA PRO A 158 21.76 -10.05 21.00
C PRO A 158 22.08 -8.65 21.54
N ILE A 159 22.02 -8.45 22.85
CA ILE A 159 22.31 -7.15 23.49
C ILE A 159 23.79 -6.83 23.36
N GLU A 160 24.64 -7.76 23.78
CA GLU A 160 26.09 -7.60 23.73
C GLU A 160 26.61 -7.55 22.28
N MET A 161 25.98 -8.30 21.36
CA MET A 161 26.29 -8.20 19.94
C MET A 161 25.98 -6.81 19.37
N ALA A 162 24.90 -6.18 19.82
CA ALA A 162 24.56 -4.82 19.42
C ALA A 162 25.57 -3.81 19.96
N GLU A 163 26.07 -3.99 21.19
CA GLU A 163 27.14 -3.17 21.76
C GLU A 163 28.44 -3.29 20.96
N VAL A 164 28.86 -4.51 20.62
CA VAL A 164 30.07 -4.76 19.81
C VAL A 164 29.95 -4.11 18.44
N LEU A 165 28.80 -4.24 17.78
CA LEU A 165 28.55 -3.57 16.50
C LEU A 165 28.57 -2.05 16.66
N GLY A 166 27.96 -1.51 17.72
CA GLY A 166 27.95 -0.07 18.01
C GLY A 166 29.36 0.49 18.14
N GLN A 167 30.21 -0.15 18.94
CA GLN A 167 31.62 0.24 19.10
C GLN A 167 32.38 0.20 17.78
N GLN A 168 32.15 -0.85 16.97
CA GLN A 168 32.78 -0.95 15.66
C GLN A 168 32.33 0.19 14.73
N TYR A 169 31.02 0.48 14.67
CA TYR A 169 30.48 1.60 13.87
C TYR A 169 31.03 2.94 14.34
N GLU A 170 31.19 3.13 15.64
CA GLU A 170 31.78 4.35 16.20
C GLU A 170 33.24 4.54 15.74
N SER A 171 34.02 3.45 15.70
CA SER A 171 35.42 3.50 15.29
C SER A 171 35.66 3.93 13.84
N VAL A 172 34.68 3.72 12.95
CA VAL A 172 34.76 4.11 11.52
C VAL A 172 34.13 5.48 11.23
N PHE A 173 33.55 6.16 12.23
CA PHE A 173 33.11 7.54 12.00
C PHE A 173 34.33 8.44 11.79
N SER A 174 34.34 9.12 10.65
CA SER A 174 35.28 10.19 10.38
C SER A 174 35.06 11.32 11.38
N GLU A 175 36.13 11.78 12.03
CA GLU A 175 36.08 13.01 12.80
C GLU A 175 35.76 14.18 11.85
N PRO A 176 34.70 14.97 12.11
CA PRO A 176 34.42 16.16 11.31
C PRO A 176 35.65 17.05 11.30
N SER A 177 36.10 17.46 10.11
CA SER A 177 37.26 18.34 9.95
C SER A 177 37.17 19.49 10.94
N LYS A 178 38.25 19.75 11.69
CA LYS A 178 38.31 20.85 12.67
C LYS A 178 37.96 22.20 12.03
N THR A 179 38.20 22.36 10.72
CA THR A 179 37.88 23.55 9.94
C THR A 179 36.39 23.72 9.62
N MET A 180 35.59 22.65 9.66
CA MET A 180 34.14 22.68 9.38
C MET A 180 33.28 22.50 10.64
N LYS A 181 33.88 22.47 11.83
CA LYS A 181 33.12 22.47 13.09
C LYS A 181 32.50 23.85 13.31
N ILE A 182 31.18 23.89 13.31
CA ILE A 182 30.42 25.11 13.62
C ILE A 182 30.56 25.39 15.13
N HIS A 183 31.40 26.36 15.49
CA HIS A 183 31.65 26.73 16.88
C HIS A 183 30.53 27.56 17.51
N ASP A 184 29.83 28.35 16.70
CA ASP A 184 28.68 29.15 17.12
C ASP A 184 27.59 29.10 16.03
N PRO A 185 26.54 28.29 16.23
CA PRO A 185 25.42 28.21 15.29
C PRO A 185 24.77 29.58 15.06
N GLY A 186 24.70 30.43 16.10
CA GLY A 186 24.08 31.74 16.01
C GLY A 186 24.84 32.73 15.15
N LYS A 187 26.15 32.56 14.95
CA LYS A 187 26.95 33.33 13.98
C LYS A 187 26.99 32.67 12.60
N PHE A 188 27.15 31.35 12.55
CA PHE A 188 27.26 30.61 11.27
C PHE A 188 26.00 30.76 10.40
N PHE A 189 24.81 30.77 11.01
CA PHE A 189 23.55 31.00 10.31
C PHE A 189 23.13 32.48 10.23
N LYS A 190 23.93 33.42 10.73
CA LYS A 190 23.66 34.87 10.57
C LYS A 190 24.14 35.41 9.23
N ASP A 191 25.20 34.82 8.67
CA ASP A 191 25.72 35.17 7.35
C ASP A 191 24.94 34.43 6.24
N ILE A 192 23.60 34.44 6.31
CA ILE A 192 22.78 34.15 5.14
C ILE A 192 22.94 35.36 4.24
N ASP A 193 23.92 35.28 3.36
CA ASP A 193 24.16 36.25 2.31
C ASP A 193 22.86 36.43 1.51
N HIS A 194 22.08 37.46 1.85
CA HIS A 194 20.80 37.78 1.21
C HIS A 194 20.95 38.12 -0.28
N THR A 195 22.19 38.23 -0.77
CA THR A 195 22.50 38.40 -2.20
C THR A 195 22.52 37.07 -2.96
N LYS A 196 22.63 35.93 -2.27
CA LYS A 196 22.45 34.61 -2.90
C LYS A 196 20.95 34.35 -3.06
N PRO A 197 20.51 33.83 -4.22
CA PRO A 197 19.10 33.52 -4.44
C PRO A 197 18.66 32.49 -3.39
N THR A 198 17.91 32.95 -2.42
CA THR A 198 17.20 32.10 -1.46
C THR A 198 15.92 31.64 -2.11
N LEU A 199 15.52 30.39 -1.84
CA LEU A 199 14.22 29.88 -2.23
C LEU A 199 13.18 30.55 -1.33
N SER A 200 12.68 31.73 -1.73
CA SER A 200 11.75 32.51 -0.91
C SER A 200 10.36 31.87 -0.92
N ASP A 201 9.92 31.41 -2.09
CA ASP A 201 8.55 30.93 -2.30
C ASP A 201 8.56 29.72 -3.23
N ILE A 202 8.00 28.61 -2.74
CA ILE A 202 7.62 27.49 -3.59
C ILE A 202 6.15 27.72 -3.90
N ASP A 203 5.89 28.24 -5.09
CA ASP A 203 4.52 28.37 -5.59
C ASP A 203 4.00 26.98 -5.92
N PHE A 204 2.98 26.54 -5.18
CA PHE A 204 2.25 25.32 -5.48
C PHE A 204 0.94 25.70 -6.17
N ASN A 205 0.79 25.29 -7.43
CA ASN A 205 -0.49 25.37 -8.10
C ASN A 205 -1.37 24.17 -7.71
N PRO A 206 -2.71 24.29 -7.75
CA PRO A 206 -3.60 23.15 -7.57
C PRO A 206 -3.25 21.96 -8.48
N GLU A 207 -2.79 22.24 -9.69
CA GLU A 207 -2.30 21.25 -10.66
C GLU A 207 -1.06 20.49 -10.17
N ASP A 208 -0.17 21.11 -9.40
CA ASP A 208 0.99 20.46 -8.79
C ASP A 208 0.57 19.44 -7.74
N ILE A 209 -0.39 19.85 -6.90
CA ILE A 209 -0.97 19.02 -5.85
C ILE A 209 -1.71 17.84 -6.48
N GLU A 210 -2.48 18.10 -7.53
CA GLU A 210 -3.19 17.09 -8.30
C GLU A 210 -2.21 16.07 -8.93
N ARG A 211 -1.13 16.54 -9.55
CA ARG A 211 -0.06 15.69 -10.10
C ARG A 211 0.63 14.87 -9.02
N ALA A 212 0.86 15.43 -7.84
CA ALA A 212 1.46 14.72 -6.71
C ALA A 212 0.53 13.60 -6.20
N ILE A 213 -0.77 13.88 -6.08
CA ILE A 213 -1.78 12.89 -5.68
C ILE A 213 -1.88 11.77 -6.72
N ASP A 214 -1.84 12.08 -8.02
CA ASP A 214 -1.89 11.06 -9.08
C ASP A 214 -0.71 10.11 -9.07
N LYS A 215 0.49 10.60 -8.76
CA LYS A 215 1.69 9.78 -8.64
C LYS A 215 1.63 8.80 -7.47
N LEU A 216 0.82 9.06 -6.45
CA LEU A 216 0.68 8.15 -5.31
C LEU A 216 -0.01 6.84 -5.74
N SER A 217 0.45 5.71 -5.20
CA SER A 217 -0.28 4.45 -5.34
C SER A 217 -1.47 4.42 -4.39
N MET A 218 -2.62 3.87 -4.83
CA MET A 218 -3.79 3.65 -3.95
C MET A 218 -3.48 2.77 -2.73
N HIS A 219 -2.41 1.97 -2.81
CA HIS A 219 -1.98 1.04 -1.77
C HIS A 219 -0.75 1.54 -1.01
N SER A 220 -0.46 2.85 -1.10
CA SER A 220 0.64 3.47 -0.36
C SER A 220 0.32 3.43 1.13
N ALA A 221 1.35 3.22 1.95
CA ALA A 221 1.20 3.30 3.40
C ALA A 221 0.83 4.74 3.79
N ALA A 222 0.04 4.87 4.84
CA ALA A 222 -0.28 6.17 5.41
C ALA A 222 0.98 6.80 6.04
N GLY A 223 1.08 8.12 5.93
CA GLY A 223 2.15 8.90 6.55
C GLY A 223 2.01 9.01 8.07
N PRO A 224 2.86 9.82 8.72
CA PRO A 224 2.80 10.08 10.17
C PRO A 224 1.46 10.69 10.62
N ASP A 225 0.77 11.38 9.71
CA ASP A 225 -0.58 11.93 9.86
C ASP A 225 -1.69 10.86 9.83
N GLY A 226 -1.41 9.69 9.27
CA GLY A 226 -2.36 8.59 9.13
C GLY A 226 -3.29 8.68 7.94
N PHE A 227 -3.05 9.62 7.01
CA PHE A 227 -3.90 9.80 5.84
C PHE A 227 -3.67 8.68 4.83
N ASN A 228 -4.75 8.00 4.41
CA ASN A 228 -4.67 6.93 3.42
C ASN A 228 -4.73 7.52 2.01
N ALA A 229 -3.84 7.09 1.11
CA ALA A 229 -3.82 7.52 -0.28
C ALA A 229 -5.15 7.27 -1.02
N MET A 230 -5.94 6.30 -0.57
CA MET A 230 -7.28 5.99 -1.10
C MET A 230 -8.29 7.12 -0.85
N ILE A 231 -8.16 7.88 0.25
CA ILE A 231 -8.99 9.07 0.50
C ILE A 231 -8.69 10.13 -0.56
N LEU A 232 -7.40 10.48 -0.69
CA LEU A 232 -6.94 11.53 -1.62
C LEU A 232 -7.33 11.22 -3.08
N LYS A 233 -7.25 9.95 -3.49
CA LYS A 233 -7.60 9.56 -4.87
C LYS A 233 -9.09 9.50 -5.16
N ASN A 234 -9.92 9.01 -4.23
CA ASN A 234 -11.36 8.84 -4.49
C ASN A 234 -12.14 10.15 -4.35
N CYS A 235 -11.59 11.14 -3.65
CA CYS A 235 -12.18 12.48 -3.59
C CYS A 235 -11.91 13.32 -4.87
N LYS A 236 -11.06 12.84 -5.80
CA LYS A 236 -10.73 13.51 -7.07
C LYS A 236 -11.80 13.36 -8.17
N VAL A 237 -12.58 12.29 -8.15
CA VAL A 237 -13.64 12.01 -9.15
C VAL A 237 -14.75 13.07 -9.10
N VAL A 238 -14.95 13.66 -7.93
CA VAL A 238 -15.95 14.68 -7.65
C VAL A 238 -15.73 15.95 -8.49
N GLN A 239 -14.48 16.39 -8.62
CA GLN A 239 -14.12 17.58 -9.40
C GLN A 239 -14.44 17.42 -10.89
N LEU A 240 -14.34 16.19 -11.44
CA LEU A 240 -14.66 15.95 -12.85
C LEU A 240 -16.17 16.00 -13.12
N GLN A 241 -17.01 15.50 -12.20
CA GLN A 241 -18.46 15.55 -12.35
C GLN A 241 -18.97 17.00 -12.34
N GLU A 242 -18.50 17.82 -11.39
CA GLU A 242 -18.86 19.24 -11.30
C GLU A 242 -18.50 20.02 -12.58
N LEU A 243 -17.37 19.67 -13.22
CA LEU A 243 -16.96 20.28 -14.49
C LEU A 243 -17.90 19.92 -15.66
N PHE A 244 -18.43 18.70 -15.71
CA PHE A 244 -19.40 18.28 -16.75
C PHE A 244 -20.78 18.93 -16.56
N ASP A 245 -21.17 19.24 -15.32
CA ASP A 245 -22.45 19.90 -15.02
C ASP A 245 -22.44 21.38 -15.44
N VAL A 246 -21.26 22.02 -15.50
CA VAL A 246 -21.09 23.43 -15.86
C VAL A 246 -20.65 23.64 -17.32
N ARG A 247 -19.95 22.67 -17.93
CA ARG A 247 -19.34 22.83 -19.25
C ARG A 247 -19.67 21.65 -20.18
N HIS A 248 -20.04 21.97 -21.42
CA HIS A 248 -20.30 20.97 -22.46
C HIS A 248 -19.03 20.25 -22.97
N SER A 249 -17.84 20.77 -22.67
CA SER A 249 -16.55 20.17 -23.04
C SER A 249 -15.53 20.32 -21.92
N VAL A 250 -14.81 19.24 -21.64
CA VAL A 250 -13.80 19.15 -20.58
C VAL A 250 -12.57 18.44 -21.13
N PHE A 251 -11.39 19.03 -20.95
CA PHE A 251 -10.12 18.41 -21.34
C PHE A 251 -9.41 17.81 -20.12
N ILE A 252 -9.03 16.53 -20.20
CA ILE A 252 -8.21 15.88 -19.18
C ILE A 252 -6.75 15.89 -19.66
N ILE A 253 -5.95 16.78 -19.11
CA ILE A 253 -4.55 16.98 -19.51
C ILE A 253 -3.62 16.15 -18.62
N GLY A 254 -2.62 15.48 -19.23
CA GLY A 254 -1.60 14.76 -18.46
C GLY A 254 -0.75 13.81 -19.29
N LYS A 255 0.34 13.31 -18.70
CA LYS A 255 1.27 12.37 -19.37
C LYS A 255 0.58 11.04 -19.74
N PRO A 256 1.00 10.34 -20.81
CA PRO A 256 0.46 9.02 -21.14
C PRO A 256 0.65 8.03 -19.99
N GLY A 257 -0.29 7.09 -19.82
CA GLY A 257 -0.24 6.07 -18.76
C GLY A 257 -0.67 6.52 -17.35
N THR A 258 -1.04 7.80 -17.13
CA THR A 258 -1.50 8.29 -15.81
C THR A 258 -2.95 7.99 -15.47
N GLY A 259 -3.61 7.10 -16.23
CA GLY A 259 -4.98 6.68 -15.94
C GLY A 259 -6.07 7.68 -16.31
N LYS A 260 -5.79 8.70 -17.15
CA LYS A 260 -6.79 9.66 -17.65
C LYS A 260 -8.05 9.00 -18.20
N SER A 261 -7.88 7.96 -19.03
CA SER A 261 -8.99 7.18 -19.56
C SER A 261 -9.77 6.47 -18.45
N LYS A 262 -9.10 6.07 -17.36
CA LYS A 262 -9.74 5.42 -16.22
C LYS A 262 -10.60 6.38 -15.41
N VAL A 263 -10.25 7.67 -15.35
CA VAL A 263 -11.01 8.68 -14.58
C VAL A 263 -12.42 8.86 -15.15
N TRP A 264 -12.56 9.15 -16.45
CA TRP A 264 -13.88 9.30 -17.06
C TRP A 264 -14.63 7.97 -17.20
N ASN A 265 -13.92 6.85 -17.39
CA ASN A 265 -14.56 5.52 -17.35
C ASN A 265 -15.14 5.18 -15.98
N SER A 266 -14.46 5.58 -14.89
CA SER A 266 -14.99 5.46 -13.54
C SER A 266 -16.22 6.35 -13.36
N LEU A 267 -16.21 7.58 -13.88
CA LEU A 267 -17.38 8.47 -13.84
C LEU A 267 -18.58 7.88 -14.60
N LEU A 268 -18.35 7.34 -15.80
CA LEU A 268 -19.36 6.64 -16.60
C LEU A 268 -20.00 5.48 -15.83
N GLN A 269 -19.17 4.67 -15.15
CA GLN A 269 -19.64 3.54 -14.34
C GLN A 269 -20.47 4.02 -13.14
N THR A 270 -20.07 5.11 -12.49
CA THR A 270 -20.83 5.72 -11.38
C THR A 270 -22.21 6.20 -11.85
N ASN A 271 -22.28 6.91 -12.98
CA ASN A 271 -23.56 7.37 -13.54
C ASN A 271 -24.50 6.20 -13.92
N ARG A 272 -23.95 5.09 -14.44
CA ARG A 272 -24.74 3.86 -14.68
C ARG A 272 -25.27 3.24 -13.38
N ASN A 273 -24.45 3.23 -12.33
CA ASN A 273 -24.87 2.71 -11.02
C ASN A 273 -25.99 3.55 -10.40
N GLN A 274 -26.03 4.85 -10.71
CA GLN A 274 -27.11 5.77 -10.34
C GLN A 274 -28.36 5.65 -11.23
N GLN A 275 -28.43 4.62 -12.09
CA GLN A 275 -29.51 4.38 -13.04
C GLN A 275 -29.68 5.49 -14.11
N LEU A 276 -28.70 6.39 -14.24
CA LEU A 276 -28.61 7.25 -15.40
C LEU A 276 -28.20 6.39 -16.60
N LYS A 277 -28.52 6.84 -17.81
CA LYS A 277 -28.20 6.14 -19.07
C LYS A 277 -27.10 6.87 -19.85
N PRO A 278 -25.89 7.05 -19.29
CA PRO A 278 -24.83 7.77 -19.97
C PRO A 278 -24.28 6.94 -21.14
N ILE A 279 -24.04 7.61 -22.26
CA ILE A 279 -23.41 7.06 -23.46
C ILE A 279 -22.01 7.65 -23.56
N ALA A 280 -21.03 6.80 -23.80
CA ALA A 280 -19.66 7.22 -24.08
C ALA A 280 -19.19 6.54 -25.37
N ILE A 281 -18.62 7.35 -26.26
CA ILE A 281 -18.04 6.92 -27.53
C ILE A 281 -16.60 7.41 -27.50
N ASP A 282 -15.65 6.48 -27.58
CA ASP A 282 -14.23 6.79 -27.63
C ASP A 282 -13.83 6.90 -29.11
N LEU A 283 -13.24 8.02 -29.50
CA LEU A 283 -12.90 8.32 -30.88
C LEU A 283 -11.48 8.91 -30.95
N ASP A 284 -10.63 8.30 -31.79
CA ASP A 284 -9.28 8.80 -32.06
C ASP A 284 -9.28 9.65 -33.34
N PRO A 285 -9.24 10.99 -33.23
CA PRO A 285 -9.31 11.87 -34.39
C PRO A 285 -8.09 11.78 -35.30
N LYS A 286 -7.00 11.12 -34.88
CA LYS A 286 -5.81 10.90 -35.71
C LYS A 286 -5.82 9.56 -36.43
N ALA A 287 -6.74 8.67 -36.07
CA ALA A 287 -6.90 7.36 -36.71
C ALA A 287 -7.80 7.40 -37.95
N VAL A 288 -8.53 8.49 -38.16
CA VAL A 288 -9.46 8.73 -39.27
C VAL A 288 -9.08 10.00 -40.02
N THR A 289 -9.38 10.05 -41.32
CA THR A 289 -9.16 11.27 -42.11
C THR A 289 -10.20 12.34 -41.80
N ASN A 290 -9.89 13.62 -42.07
CA ASN A 290 -10.84 14.72 -41.82
C ASN A 290 -12.17 14.53 -42.58
N ASP A 291 -12.11 14.03 -43.81
CA ASP A 291 -13.30 13.77 -44.64
C ASP A 291 -14.15 12.62 -44.07
N GLU A 292 -13.53 11.61 -43.45
CA GLU A 292 -14.22 10.53 -42.74
C GLU A 292 -14.78 10.99 -41.39
N LEU A 293 -14.15 11.95 -40.72
CA LEU A 293 -14.56 12.44 -39.41
C LEU A 293 -15.68 13.48 -39.50
N PHE A 294 -15.64 14.38 -40.48
CA PHE A 294 -16.57 15.50 -40.62
C PHE A 294 -17.53 15.37 -41.81
N GLY A 295 -17.31 14.40 -42.69
CA GLY A 295 -18.03 14.28 -43.96
C GLY A 295 -17.45 15.18 -45.04
N VAL A 296 -17.72 14.85 -46.30
CA VAL A 296 -17.22 15.59 -47.46
C VAL A 296 -18.26 15.63 -48.58
N ILE A 297 -18.31 16.74 -49.30
CA ILE A 297 -19.10 16.86 -50.53
C ILE A 297 -18.26 16.33 -51.68
N ASN A 298 -18.79 15.35 -52.41
CA ASN A 298 -18.12 14.86 -53.60
C ASN A 298 -18.09 15.95 -54.68
N PRO A 299 -16.91 16.42 -55.13
CA PRO A 299 -16.82 17.54 -56.07
C PRO A 299 -17.40 17.24 -57.45
N ALA A 300 -17.47 15.96 -57.84
CA ALA A 300 -18.01 15.55 -59.14
C ALA A 300 -19.54 15.38 -59.12
N THR A 301 -20.10 14.78 -58.06
CA THR A 301 -21.54 14.48 -57.99
C THR A 301 -22.33 15.52 -57.18
N ARG A 302 -21.65 16.40 -56.44
CA ARG A 302 -22.22 17.36 -55.46
C ARG A 302 -23.06 16.71 -54.36
N GLU A 303 -22.94 15.41 -54.18
CA GLU A 303 -23.64 14.70 -53.12
C GLU A 303 -22.86 14.79 -51.81
N TRP A 304 -23.60 14.97 -50.72
CA TRP A 304 -23.06 14.95 -49.37
C TRP A 304 -22.81 13.50 -48.94
N LYS A 305 -21.61 13.23 -48.42
CA LYS A 305 -21.28 11.96 -47.79
C LYS A 305 -20.96 12.23 -46.32
N ASP A 306 -21.78 11.67 -45.43
CA ASP A 306 -21.57 11.77 -43.99
C ASP A 306 -20.24 11.13 -43.56
N GLY A 307 -19.63 11.73 -42.54
CA GLY A 307 -18.56 11.09 -41.78
C GLY A 307 -19.07 9.86 -41.03
N LYS A 308 -18.19 8.90 -40.76
CA LYS A 308 -18.53 7.63 -40.08
C LYS A 308 -18.05 7.58 -38.65
#